data_AF-A0A176J6C5-F1
#
_entry.id   AF-A0A176J6C5-F1
#
_cell.length_a   1.000
_cell.length_b   1.000
_cell.length_c   1.000
_cell.angle_alpha   90.00
_cell.angle_beta   90.00
_cell.angle_gamma   90.00
#
_symmetry.space_group_name_H-M   'P 1'
#
loop_
_entity.id
_entity.type
_entity.pdbx_description
1 polymer ?
#
loop_
_entity_poly.entity_id
_entity_poly.type
_entity_poly.pdbx_seq_one_letter_code
_entity_poly.pdbx_strand_id
1 'polypeptide(L)'
;MEPIIGAATIICLLMSVRITAKTFKEQQFLSRETILVIAFLYLSILIGFAMLYLLFIQTGQGILTQGNEPIKGDYLEHLNTSLYFSAVTLFSVGYGEIIPVGAGRLIAVLEALIGYMLPVILVARTVLEIDKNAK
;
A
#
# COMPACT_ATOMS: atom_id res chain seq x y z
N MET A 1 17.23 10.53 -13.82
CA MET A 1 17.19 10.20 -12.38
C MET A 1 15.79 9.74 -11.95
N GLU A 2 14.72 10.36 -12.46
CA GLU A 2 13.33 9.97 -12.18
C GLU A 2 12.93 8.51 -12.49
N PRO A 3 13.34 7.88 -13.62
CA PRO A 3 12.99 6.47 -13.87
C PRO A 3 13.71 5.50 -12.94
N ILE A 4 14.85 5.90 -12.36
CA ILE A 4 15.63 5.08 -11.43
C ILE A 4 14.92 5.03 -10.07
N ILE A 5 14.34 6.15 -9.64
CA ILE A 5 13.58 6.24 -8.37
C ILE A 5 12.27 5.45 -8.48
N GLY A 6 11.58 5.53 -9.63
CA GLY A 6 10.40 4.71 -9.91
C GLY A 6 10.72 3.21 -9.93
N ALA A 7 11.80 2.79 -10.60
CA ALA A 7 12.22 1.40 -10.60
C ALA A 7 12.63 0.92 -9.19
N ALA A 8 13.34 1.76 -8.42
CA ALA A 8 13.77 1.43 -7.07
C ALA A 8 12.60 1.25 -6.10
N THR A 9 11.57 2.10 -6.17
CA THR A 9 10.35 1.97 -5.34
C THR A 9 9.56 0.72 -5.68
N ILE A 10 9.39 0.41 -6.97
CA ILE A 10 8.74 -0.84 -7.43
C ILE A 10 9.54 -2.07 -6.98
N ILE A 11 10.87 -2.05 -7.11
CA ILE A 11 11.74 -3.14 -6.66
C ILE A 11 11.67 -3.29 -5.13
N CYS A 12 11.63 -2.20 -4.38
CA CYS A 12 11.54 -2.21 -2.92
C CYS A 12 10.19 -2.79 -2.45
N LEU A 13 9.09 -2.38 -3.09
CA LEU A 13 7.76 -2.97 -2.88
C LEU A 13 7.74 -4.47 -3.19
N LEU A 14 8.27 -4.87 -4.35
CA LEU A 14 8.35 -6.28 -4.75
C LEU A 14 9.20 -7.11 -3.79
N MET A 15 10.33 -6.57 -3.32
CA MET A 15 11.21 -7.21 -2.35
C MET A 15 10.52 -7.34 -0.98
N SER A 16 9.84 -6.31 -0.51
CA SER A 16 9.08 -6.35 0.75
C SER A 16 7.96 -7.39 0.71
N VAL A 17 7.19 -7.44 -0.39
CA VAL A 17 6.15 -8.45 -0.60
C VAL A 17 6.75 -9.85 -0.65
N ARG A 18 7.88 -10.06 -1.35
CA ARG A 18 8.57 -11.35 -1.42
C ARG A 18 9.10 -11.83 -0.08
N ILE A 19 9.67 -10.92 0.71
CA ILE A 19 10.19 -11.24 2.05
C ILE A 19 9.03 -11.69 2.94
N THR A 20 7.94 -10.93 3.00
CA THR A 20 6.80 -11.30 3.84
C THR A 20 6.11 -12.57 3.35
N ALA A 21 5.99 -12.79 2.04
CA ALA A 21 5.44 -14.04 1.48
C ALA A 21 6.30 -15.26 1.83
N LYS A 22 7.63 -15.09 1.87
CA LYS A 22 8.56 -16.15 2.28
C LYS A 22 8.47 -16.42 3.78
N THR A 23 8.35 -15.38 4.61
CA THR A 23 8.14 -15.51 6.07
C THR A 23 6.80 -16.18 6.40
N PHE A 24 5.74 -15.90 5.63
CA PHE A 24 4.43 -16.55 5.78
C PHE A 24 4.42 -18.06 5.47
N LYS A 25 5.45 -18.56 4.78
CA LYS A 25 5.58 -19.99 4.45
C LYS A 25 6.19 -20.80 5.60
N GLU A 26 6.92 -20.16 6.51
CA GLU A 26 7.74 -20.83 7.52
C GLU A 26 7.24 -20.66 8.97
N GLN A 27 6.34 -19.71 9.25
CA GLN A 27 5.95 -19.39 10.64
C GLN A 27 4.60 -19.96 11.09
N GLN A 28 4.57 -20.37 12.36
CA GLN A 28 3.39 -20.85 13.09
C GLN A 28 2.41 -19.73 13.47
N PHE A 29 1.19 -20.16 13.78
CA PHE A 29 -0.01 -19.37 14.05
C PHE A 29 0.14 -18.13 14.93
N LEU A 30 -0.49 -17.02 14.51
CA LEU A 30 -0.84 -15.82 15.31
C LEU A 30 0.15 -15.47 16.45
N SER A 31 1.45 -15.59 16.17
CA SER A 31 2.48 -15.16 17.12
C SER A 31 2.60 -13.65 17.06
N ARG A 32 3.11 -13.04 18.14
CA ARG A 32 3.44 -11.60 18.18
C ARG A 32 4.32 -11.21 16.99
N GLU A 33 5.19 -12.13 16.56
CA GLU A 33 6.07 -11.98 15.40
C GLU A 33 5.27 -11.82 14.10
N THR A 34 4.25 -12.65 13.86
CA THR A 34 3.42 -12.59 12.66
C THR A 34 2.66 -11.26 12.56
N ILE A 35 2.11 -10.78 13.69
CA ILE A 35 1.41 -9.49 13.74
C ILE A 35 2.36 -8.34 13.41
N LEU A 36 3.58 -8.35 13.97
CA LEU A 36 4.60 -7.35 13.66
C LEU A 36 4.99 -7.39 12.18
N VAL A 37 5.21 -8.58 11.61
CA VAL A 37 5.55 -8.75 10.19
C VAL A 37 4.44 -8.20 9.29
N ILE A 38 3.17 -8.47 9.61
CA ILE A 38 2.01 -7.93 8.88
C ILE A 38 1.95 -6.40 9.00
N ALA A 39 2.16 -5.85 10.20
CA ALA A 39 2.17 -4.41 10.41
C ALA A 39 3.29 -3.72 9.60
N PHE A 40 4.49 -4.30 9.58
CA PHE A 40 5.60 -3.82 8.74
C PHE A 40 5.29 -3.94 7.24
N LEU A 41 4.58 -4.98 6.81
CA LEU A 41 4.12 -5.11 5.42
C LEU A 41 3.12 -4.02 5.05
N TYR A 42 2.13 -3.73 5.90
CA TYR A 42 1.22 -2.61 5.65
C TYR A 42 1.96 -1.28 5.56
N LEU A 43 2.91 -1.04 6.47
CA LEU A 43 3.71 0.18 6.47
C LEU A 43 4.56 0.30 5.20
N SER A 44 5.15 -0.79 4.72
CA SER A 44 5.96 -0.77 3.50
C SER A 44 5.13 -0.54 2.24
N ILE A 45 3.94 -1.14 2.16
CA ILE A 45 2.99 -0.92 1.05
C ILE A 45 2.54 0.53 1.05
N LEU A 46 2.12 1.06 2.21
CA LEU A 46 1.71 2.45 2.38
C LEU A 46 2.82 3.42 1.93
N ILE A 47 4.04 3.25 2.44
CA ILE A 47 5.16 4.14 2.05
C ILE A 47 5.48 3.99 0.56
N GLY A 48 5.42 2.77 0.00
CA GLY A 48 5.74 2.54 -1.40
C GLY A 48 4.73 3.16 -2.36
N PHE A 49 3.43 3.04 -2.10
CA PHE A 49 2.40 3.70 -2.91
C PHE A 49 2.41 5.22 -2.73
N ALA A 50 2.63 5.72 -1.51
CA ALA A 50 2.83 7.14 -1.26
C ALA A 50 3.97 7.74 -2.08
N MET A 51 5.13 7.06 -2.12
CA MET A 51 6.27 7.48 -2.93
C MET A 51 5.95 7.42 -4.43
N LEU A 52 5.18 6.43 -4.87
CA LEU A 52 4.73 6.32 -6.26
C LEU A 52 3.83 7.50 -6.64
N TYR A 53 2.85 7.86 -5.80
CA TYR A 53 2.00 9.03 -6.03
C TYR A 53 2.79 10.34 -6.05
N LEU A 54 3.73 10.50 -5.11
CA LEU A 54 4.61 11.67 -5.06
C LEU A 54 5.41 11.84 -6.35
N LEU A 55 5.98 10.75 -6.87
CA LEU A 55 6.73 10.77 -8.13
C LEU A 55 5.86 11.27 -9.29
N PHE A 56 4.63 10.79 -9.40
CA PHE A 56 3.71 11.25 -10.44
C PHE A 56 3.36 12.74 -10.30
N ILE A 57 3.11 13.22 -9.07
CA ILE A 57 2.89 14.65 -8.81
C ILE A 57 4.10 15.47 -9.28
N GLN A 58 5.32 15.04 -8.96
CA GLN A 58 6.54 15.75 -9.36
C GLN A 58 6.75 15.80 -10.87
N THR A 59 6.40 14.74 -11.59
CA THR A 59 6.48 14.71 -13.07
C THR A 59 5.42 15.59 -13.77
N GLY A 60 4.55 16.27 -13.00
CA GLY A 60 3.48 17.10 -13.53
C GLY A 60 2.29 16.30 -14.08
N GLN A 61 2.29 14.98 -13.88
CA GLN A 61 1.13 14.15 -14.19
C GLN A 61 0.13 14.30 -13.05
N GLY A 62 -0.92 15.10 -13.28
CA GLY A 62 -2.00 15.32 -12.34
C GLY A 62 -2.82 14.05 -12.13
N ILE A 63 -2.33 13.13 -11.29
CA ILE A 63 -2.96 11.85 -10.96
C ILE A 63 -3.86 11.93 -9.71
N LEU A 64 -3.67 12.96 -8.88
CA LEU A 64 -4.43 13.24 -7.67
C LEU A 64 -4.91 14.69 -7.75
N THR A 65 -6.14 14.92 -7.30
CA THR A 65 -6.73 16.26 -7.22
C THR A 65 -7.42 16.46 -5.89
N GLN A 66 -7.42 17.70 -5.44
CA GLN A 66 -8.13 18.15 -4.25
C GLN A 66 -9.19 19.17 -4.69
N GLY A 67 -10.47 18.81 -4.62
CA GLY A 67 -11.56 19.70 -5.02
C GLY A 67 -11.48 20.21 -6.47
N ASN A 68 -11.15 19.32 -7.42
CA ASN A 68 -10.91 19.60 -8.85
C ASN A 68 -9.64 20.41 -9.20
N GLU A 69 -8.88 20.87 -8.21
CA GLU A 69 -7.60 21.53 -8.46
C GLU A 69 -6.44 20.52 -8.34
N PRO A 70 -5.35 20.71 -9.12
CA PRO A 70 -4.10 20.01 -8.87
C PRO A 70 -3.62 20.27 -7.43
N ILE A 71 -2.96 19.28 -6.83
CA ILE A 71 -2.43 19.43 -5.47
C ILE A 71 -1.32 20.50 -5.48
N LYS A 72 -1.61 21.64 -4.87
CA LYS A 72 -0.67 22.77 -4.72
C LYS A 72 0.09 22.60 -3.41
N GLY A 73 1.37 22.93 -3.41
CA GLY A 73 2.19 22.88 -2.22
C GLY A 73 3.65 22.61 -2.50
N ASP A 74 4.44 22.68 -1.43
CA ASP A 74 5.85 22.29 -1.45
C ASP A 74 6.00 20.76 -1.45
N TYR A 75 7.23 20.27 -1.68
CA TYR A 75 7.54 18.84 -1.70
C TYR A 75 7.07 18.09 -0.44
N LEU A 76 7.21 18.71 0.74
CA LEU A 76 6.76 18.13 2.01
C LEU A 76 5.24 18.01 2.08
N GLU A 77 4.50 18.97 1.54
CA GLU A 77 3.04 18.92 1.49
C GLU A 77 2.57 17.85 0.51
N HIS A 78 3.23 17.72 -0.65
CA HIS A 78 2.96 16.62 -1.60
C HIS A 78 3.24 15.26 -1.00
N LEU A 79 4.35 15.10 -0.26
CA LEU A 79 4.68 13.85 0.42
C LEU A 79 3.62 13.51 1.48
N ASN A 80 3.25 14.47 2.33
CA ASN A 80 2.23 14.26 3.36
C ASN A 80 0.87 13.89 2.75
N THR A 81 0.48 14.58 1.68
CA THR A 81 -0.77 14.32 0.96
C THR A 81 -0.76 12.95 0.29
N SER A 82 0.37 12.54 -0.27
CA SER A 82 0.53 11.22 -0.89
C SER A 82 0.51 10.08 0.14
N LEU A 83 1.17 10.27 1.30
CA LEU A 83 1.12 9.34 2.43
C LEU A 83 -0.31 9.18 2.95
N TYR A 84 -1.00 10.31 3.11
CA TYR A 84 -2.39 10.32 3.55
C TYR A 84 -3.31 9.61 2.55
N PHE A 85 -3.22 9.95 1.26
CA PHE A 85 -4.03 9.31 0.21
C PHE A 85 -3.77 7.79 0.13
N SER A 86 -2.51 7.36 0.21
CA SER A 86 -2.15 5.95 0.26
C SER A 86 -2.75 5.25 1.48
N ALA A 87 -2.66 5.84 2.68
CA ALA A 87 -3.25 5.27 3.89
C ALA A 87 -4.78 5.09 3.76
N VAL A 88 -5.51 6.13 3.34
CA VAL A 88 -6.98 6.06 3.21
C VAL A 88 -7.42 5.12 2.09
N THR A 89 -6.58 4.89 1.09
CA THR A 89 -6.85 3.94 -0.01
C THR A 89 -6.55 2.50 0.42
N LEU A 90 -5.38 2.25 1.01
CA LEU A 90 -4.94 0.94 1.47
C LEU A 90 -5.87 0.38 2.54
N PHE A 91 -6.32 1.22 3.48
CA PHE A 91 -7.28 0.83 4.52
C PHE A 91 -8.74 0.98 4.08
N SER A 92 -8.99 1.37 2.82
CA SER A 92 -10.34 1.52 2.25
C SER A 92 -11.25 2.47 3.04
N VAL A 93 -10.67 3.51 3.64
CA VAL A 93 -11.39 4.57 4.36
C VAL A 93 -12.00 5.57 3.39
N GLY A 94 -11.19 6.07 2.45
CA GLY A 94 -11.62 6.89 1.33
C GLY A 94 -12.53 8.08 1.67
N TYR A 95 -12.11 8.98 2.56
CA TYR A 95 -12.91 10.15 2.99
C TYR A 95 -13.34 11.08 1.82
N GLY A 96 -12.61 11.05 0.70
CA GLY A 96 -13.01 11.69 -0.56
C GLY A 96 -12.56 13.14 -0.74
N GLU A 97 -11.69 13.66 0.15
CA GLU A 97 -11.09 14.98 -0.03
C GLU A 97 -10.02 15.00 -1.12
N ILE A 98 -9.32 13.87 -1.31
CA ILE A 98 -8.37 13.66 -2.40
C ILE A 98 -8.90 12.53 -3.25
N ILE A 99 -9.00 12.80 -4.55
CA ILE A 99 -9.55 11.84 -5.52
C ILE A 99 -8.51 11.53 -6.60
N PRO A 100 -8.39 10.25 -7.00
CA PRO A 100 -7.53 9.87 -8.10
C PRO A 100 -8.19 10.18 -9.45
N VAL A 101 -7.39 10.67 -10.39
CA VAL A 101 -7.80 11.04 -11.74
C VAL A 101 -6.85 10.41 -12.77
N GLY A 102 -7.32 10.25 -14.01
CA GLY A 102 -6.54 9.63 -15.08
C GLY A 102 -5.99 8.26 -14.70
N ALA A 103 -4.67 8.06 -14.89
CA ALA A 103 -3.96 6.82 -14.55
C ALA A 103 -3.93 6.53 -13.03
N GLY A 104 -4.07 7.55 -12.18
CA GLY A 104 -4.13 7.39 -10.72
C GLY A 104 -5.28 6.50 -10.26
N ARG A 105 -6.38 6.42 -11.04
CA ARG A 105 -7.53 5.55 -10.72
C ARG A 105 -7.14 4.08 -10.71
N LEU A 106 -6.39 3.63 -11.71
CA LEU A 106 -5.97 2.23 -11.78
C LEU A 106 -5.01 1.88 -10.65
N ILE A 107 -4.09 2.79 -10.32
CA ILE A 107 -3.13 2.63 -9.22
C ILE A 107 -3.87 2.52 -7.88
N ALA A 108 -4.83 3.41 -7.61
CA ALA A 108 -5.62 3.39 -6.38
C ALA A 108 -6.46 2.11 -6.26
N VAL A 109 -7.03 1.60 -7.35
CA VAL A 109 -7.77 0.33 -7.35
C VAL A 109 -6.84 -0.84 -7.01
N LEU A 110 -5.63 -0.87 -7.57
CA LEU A 110 -4.64 -1.92 -7.25
C LEU A 110 -4.19 -1.85 -5.80
N GLU A 111 -3.97 -0.65 -5.28
CA GLU A 111 -3.62 -0.44 -3.87
C GLU A 111 -4.73 -0.92 -2.93
N ALA A 112 -5.97 -0.53 -3.19
CA ALA A 112 -7.12 -0.97 -2.40
C ALA A 112 -7.32 -2.49 -2.47
N LEU A 113 -7.12 -3.10 -3.65
CA LEU A 113 -7.18 -4.55 -3.81
C LEU A 113 -6.14 -5.27 -2.93
N ILE A 114 -4.90 -4.76 -2.90
CA ILE A 114 -3.84 -5.30 -2.02
C ILE A 114 -4.25 -5.14 -0.55
N GLY A 115 -4.77 -3.98 -0.18
CA GLY A 115 -5.29 -3.70 1.16
C GLY A 115 -6.35 -4.70 1.62
N TYR A 116 -7.28 -5.07 0.74
CA TYR A 116 -8.33 -6.06 1.02
C TYR A 116 -7.83 -7.50 1.08
N MET A 117 -6.83 -7.87 0.28
CA MET A 117 -6.35 -9.25 0.22
C MET A 117 -5.62 -9.68 1.49
N LEU A 118 -4.90 -8.77 2.14
CA LEU A 118 -4.13 -9.05 3.35
C LEU A 118 -4.96 -9.59 4.53
N PRO A 119 -6.06 -8.93 4.98
CA PRO A 119 -6.88 -9.48 6.06
C PRO A 119 -7.59 -10.76 5.65
N VAL A 120 -7.99 -10.90 4.38
CA VAL A 120 -8.62 -12.12 3.85
C VAL A 120 -7.66 -13.32 3.96
N ILE A 121 -6.40 -13.15 3.56
CA ILE A 121 -5.38 -14.20 3.69
C ILE A 121 -5.17 -14.57 5.15
N LEU A 122 -5.12 -13.58 6.05
CA LEU A 122 -4.97 -13.83 7.48
C LEU A 122 -6.13 -14.67 8.02
N VAL A 123 -7.37 -14.26 7.76
CA VAL A 123 -8.57 -14.99 8.22
C VAL A 123 -8.64 -16.38 7.61
N ALA A 124 -8.38 -16.54 6.31
CA ALA A 124 -8.39 -17.85 5.66
C ALA A 124 -7.35 -18.80 6.28
N ARG A 125 -6.15 -18.30 6.55
CA ARG A 125 -5.12 -19.06 7.27
C ARG A 125 -5.57 -19.40 8.70
N THR A 126 -6.22 -18.44 9.39
CA THR A 126 -6.78 -18.64 10.73
C THR A 126 -7.80 -19.78 10.77
N VAL A 127 -8.72 -19.84 9.81
CA VAL A 127 -9.75 -20.88 9.75
C VAL A 127 -9.15 -22.25 9.42
N LEU A 128 -8.21 -22.31 8.46
CA LEU A 128 -7.63 -23.58 7.99
C LEU A 128 -6.84 -24.34 9.06
N GLU A 129 -6.17 -23.66 9.98
CA GLU A 129 -5.45 -24.35 11.06
C GLU A 129 -6.36 -24.77 12.20
N ILE A 130 -7.42 -24.00 12.49
CA ILE A 130 -8.43 -24.41 13.48
C ILE A 130 -9.04 -25.75 13.03
N ASP A 131 -9.34 -25.90 11.74
CA ASP A 131 -9.82 -27.16 11.16
C ASP A 131 -8.79 -28.30 11.26
N LYS A 132 -7.50 -28.02 11.01
CA LYS A 132 -6.43 -29.01 11.18
C LYS A 132 -6.27 -29.48 12.63
N ASN A 133 -6.36 -28.58 13.60
CA ASN A 133 -6.19 -28.92 15.02
C ASN A 133 -7.43 -29.61 15.62
N ALA A 134 -8.57 -29.57 14.93
CA ALA A 134 -9.81 -30.24 15.34
C ALA A 134 -9.91 -31.71 14.87
N LYS A 135 -9.00 -32.16 14.00
CA LYS A 135 -8.85 -33.56 13.54
C LYS A 135 -7.71 -34.27 14.27
#